data_AF-A0A170XCI5-F1
#
_entry.id   AF-A0A170XCI5-F1
#
_cell.length_a   1.000
_cell.length_b   1.000
_cell.length_c   1.000
_cell.angle_alpha   90.00
_cell.angle_beta   90.00
_cell.angle_gamma   90.00
#
_symmetry.space_group_name_H-M   'P 1'
#
loop_
_entity.id
_entity.type
_entity.pdbx_description
1 polymer ?
#
loop_
_entity_poly.entity_id
_entity_poly.type
_entity_poly.pdbx_seq_one_letter_code
_entity_poly.pdbx_strand_id
1 'polypeptide(L)'
;FEPMLLIRDPELSKIVNVKEFNNFADNGFVVITDVDPMLAINPFAIKGIPEWKEIRGIHTPLQTTIKLKTMIPEMAKIAGNLLKYIDTKRDKPIEVKEYDEILTTNDSCRFLRLW
;
A
#
# COMPACT_ATOMS: atom_id res chain seq x y z
N PHE A 1 -19.73 17.38 10.93
CA PHE A 1 -19.89 16.86 9.56
C PHE A 1 -19.41 17.94 8.61
N GLU A 2 -18.32 17.68 7.90
CA GLU A 2 -17.82 18.56 6.85
C GLU A 2 -18.34 18.07 5.49
N PRO A 3 -18.74 18.96 4.57
CA PRO A 3 -19.20 18.56 3.25
C PRO A 3 -18.04 17.95 2.46
N MET A 4 -18.30 16.82 1.78
CA MET A 4 -17.33 16.14 0.91
C MET A 4 -17.91 15.92 -0.49
N LEU A 5 -17.06 16.00 -1.51
CA LEU A 5 -17.43 15.76 -2.91
C LEU A 5 -17.12 14.31 -3.30
N LEU A 6 -18.15 13.55 -3.69
CA LEU A 6 -17.97 12.21 -4.25
C LEU A 6 -17.84 12.28 -5.78
N ILE A 7 -16.63 12.04 -6.28
CA ILE A 7 -16.35 11.98 -7.71
C ILE A 7 -16.73 10.60 -8.24
N ARG A 8 -17.63 10.56 -9.23
CA ARG A 8 -18.09 9.31 -9.89
C ARG A 8 -17.73 9.21 -11.36
N ASP A 9 -17.29 10.32 -11.96
CA ASP A 9 -16.92 10.39 -13.37
C ASP A 9 -15.39 10.15 -13.54
N PRO A 10 -14.97 9.24 -14.42
CA PRO A 10 -13.55 8.94 -14.63
C PRO A 10 -12.71 10.12 -15.14
N GLU A 11 -13.28 10.99 -15.99
CA GLU A 11 -12.58 12.17 -16.50
C GLU A 11 -12.39 13.21 -15.39
N LEU A 12 -13.40 13.41 -14.54
CA LEU A 12 -13.26 14.23 -13.34
C LEU A 12 -12.23 13.64 -12.36
N SER A 13 -12.23 12.31 -12.18
CA SER A 13 -11.23 11.64 -11.32
C SER A 13 -9.82 11.88 -11.83
N LYS A 14 -9.60 11.81 -13.15
CA LYS A 14 -8.31 12.13 -13.77
C LYS A 14 -7.92 13.59 -13.61
N ILE A 15 -8.88 14.52 -13.71
CA ILE A 15 -8.62 15.94 -13.47
C ILE A 15 -8.14 16.14 -12.04
N VAL A 16 -8.87 15.63 -11.05
CA VAL A 16 -8.57 15.83 -9.62
C VAL A 16 -7.28 15.13 -9.20
N ASN A 17 -7.09 13.86 -9.58
CA ASN A 17 -5.96 13.06 -9.09
C ASN A 17 -4.67 13.23 -9.91
N VAL A 18 -4.73 13.81 -11.11
CA VAL A 18 -3.57 13.90 -12.02
C VAL A 18 -3.32 15.31 -12.52
N LYS A 19 -4.29 15.91 -13.23
CA LYS A 19 -4.07 17.22 -13.88
C LYS A 19 -3.93 18.34 -12.86
N GLU A 20 -4.83 18.37 -11.88
CA GLU A 20 -4.98 19.42 -10.89
C GLU A 20 -4.64 18.93 -9.48
N PHE A 21 -3.82 17.87 -9.37
CA PHE A 21 -3.48 17.23 -8.09
C PHE A 21 -3.02 18.22 -7.02
N ASN A 22 -2.25 19.25 -7.40
CA ASN A 22 -1.74 20.23 -6.43
C ASN A 22 -2.86 21.00 -5.70
N ASN A 23 -4.06 21.11 -6.28
CA ASN A 23 -5.22 21.76 -5.68
C ASN A 23 -6.02 20.80 -4.77
N PHE A 24 -5.79 19.49 -4.89
CA PHE A 24 -6.58 18.44 -4.25
C PHE A 24 -5.74 17.42 -3.47
N ALA A 25 -4.46 17.70 -3.23
CA ALA A 25 -3.56 16.76 -2.57
C ALA A 25 -3.98 16.42 -1.15
N ASP A 26 -4.64 17.36 -0.46
CA ASP A 26 -5.19 17.18 0.87
C ASP A 26 -6.56 16.46 0.78
N ASN A 27 -6.51 15.14 0.64
CA ASN A 27 -7.66 14.26 0.32
C ASN A 27 -8.62 13.96 1.50
N GLY A 28 -8.60 14.77 2.57
CA GLY A 28 -9.48 14.60 3.74
C GLY A 28 -9.15 13.38 4.63
N PHE A 29 -8.10 12.62 4.32
CA PHE A 29 -7.61 11.55 5.19
C PHE A 29 -6.89 12.17 6.39
N VAL A 30 -7.45 11.98 7.59
CA VAL A 30 -6.91 12.56 8.83
C VAL A 30 -6.27 11.47 9.66
N VAL A 31 -4.98 11.62 9.94
CA VAL A 31 -4.21 10.74 10.83
C VAL A 31 -3.78 11.53 12.06
N ILE A 32 -3.96 10.94 13.23
CA ILE A 32 -3.45 11.49 14.49
C ILE A 32 -2.03 10.95 14.66
N THR A 33 -1.03 11.80 14.40
CA THR A 33 0.39 11.41 14.39
C THR A 33 0.84 10.75 15.70
N ASP A 34 0.32 11.20 16.84
CA ASP A 34 0.68 10.63 18.15
C ASP A 34 0.13 9.21 18.37
N VAL A 35 -0.93 8.85 17.64
CA VAL A 35 -1.56 7.52 17.70
C VAL A 35 -0.89 6.57 16.71
N ASP A 36 -0.63 7.03 15.48
CA ASP A 36 0.03 6.24 14.45
C ASP A 36 1.04 7.09 13.63
N PRO A 37 2.28 7.21 14.10
CA PRO A 37 3.30 7.99 13.42
C PRO A 37 3.76 7.34 12.10
N MET A 38 3.57 6.03 11.94
CA MET A 38 3.94 5.31 10.71
C MET A 38 2.94 5.58 9.60
N LEU A 39 1.66 5.66 9.92
CA LEU A 39 0.63 6.04 8.96
C LEU A 39 0.72 7.53 8.62
N ALA A 40 1.14 8.38 9.56
CA ALA A 40 1.26 9.83 9.34
C ALA A 40 2.32 10.20 8.28
N ILE A 41 3.37 9.38 8.12
CA ILE A 41 4.38 9.55 7.06
C ILE A 41 3.96 8.95 5.71
N ASN A 42 2.78 8.35 5.62
CA ASN A 42 2.31 7.81 4.35
C ASN A 42 1.98 8.97 3.38
N PRO A 43 2.45 8.96 2.11
CA PRO A 43 2.05 9.94 1.10
C PRO A 43 0.54 10.12 0.89
N PHE A 44 -0.30 9.19 1.34
CA PHE A 44 -1.76 9.35 1.31
C PHE A 44 -2.34 10.13 2.50
N ALA A 45 -1.57 10.30 3.58
CA ALA A 45 -1.95 11.00 4.81
C ALA A 45 -1.28 12.37 4.98
N ILE A 46 -0.18 12.61 4.26
CA ILE A 46 0.55 13.87 4.31
C ILE A 46 -0.28 14.98 3.67
N LYS A 47 -0.37 16.10 4.39
CA LYS A 47 -0.97 17.34 3.90
C LYS A 47 0.13 18.29 3.46
N GLY A 48 -0.15 19.06 2.42
CA GLY A 48 0.81 20.00 1.84
C GLY A 48 1.66 19.40 0.72
N ILE A 49 1.79 20.16 -0.36
CA ILE A 49 2.55 19.75 -1.55
C ILE A 49 4.05 19.60 -1.29
N PRO A 50 4.73 20.51 -0.56
CA PRO A 50 6.16 20.36 -0.28
C PRO A 50 6.48 19.07 0.48
N GLU A 51 5.74 18.81 1.56
CA GLU A 51 5.93 17.66 2.45
C GLU A 51 5.62 16.35 1.72
N TRP A 52 4.53 16.33 0.95
CA TRP A 52 4.18 15.19 0.12
C TRP A 52 5.28 14.87 -0.91
N LYS A 53 5.83 15.91 -1.56
CA LYS A 53 6.91 15.73 -2.55
C LYS A 53 8.18 15.18 -1.90
N GLU A 54 8.54 15.66 -0.72
CA GLU A 54 9.72 15.20 0.01
C GLU A 54 9.61 13.71 0.34
N ILE A 55 8.54 13.30 1.03
CA ILE A 55 8.37 11.91 1.46
C ILE A 55 8.19 10.98 0.26
N ARG A 56 7.42 11.39 -0.75
CA ARG A 56 7.30 10.61 -1.98
C ARG A 56 8.64 10.48 -2.71
N GLY A 57 9.49 11.49 -2.64
CA GLY A 57 10.86 11.46 -3.17
C GLY A 57 11.73 10.39 -2.53
N ILE A 58 11.49 10.05 -1.27
CA ILE A 58 12.16 8.94 -0.56
C ILE A 58 11.58 7.59 -1.02
N HIS A 59 10.25 7.46 -1.13
CA HIS A 59 9.60 6.20 -1.48
C HIS A 59 9.78 5.78 -2.96
N THR A 60 9.72 6.73 -3.89
CA THR A 60 9.80 6.47 -5.34
C THR A 60 11.03 5.64 -5.76
N PRO A 61 12.27 5.97 -5.33
CA PRO A 61 13.46 5.18 -5.69
C PRO A 61 13.51 3.79 -5.01
N LEU A 62 12.64 3.50 -4.04
CA LEU A 62 12.53 2.19 -3.42
C LEU A 62 11.64 1.22 -4.24
N GLN A 63 10.87 1.73 -5.20
CA GLN A 63 9.90 0.96 -5.98
C GLN A 63 10.28 0.83 -7.46
N THR A 64 11.57 0.74 -7.78
CA THR A 64 12.00 0.59 -9.18
C THR A 64 11.70 -0.81 -9.71
N THR A 65 11.55 -0.95 -11.03
CA THR A 65 11.31 -2.24 -11.69
C THR A 65 12.36 -3.30 -11.34
N ILE A 66 13.62 -2.92 -11.14
CA ILE A 66 14.69 -3.86 -10.74
C ILE A 66 14.40 -4.41 -9.34
N LYS A 67 14.03 -3.54 -8.40
CA LYS A 67 13.67 -3.90 -7.03
C LYS A 67 12.42 -4.78 -6.98
N LEU A 68 11.44 -4.50 -7.84
CA LEU A 68 10.25 -5.34 -7.99
C LEU A 68 10.64 -6.73 -8.52
N LYS A 69 11.54 -6.81 -9.50
CA LYS A 69 12.02 -8.09 -10.04
C LYS A 69 12.75 -8.93 -8.99
N THR A 70 13.52 -8.31 -8.08
CA THR A 70 14.19 -9.05 -7.00
C THR A 70 13.22 -9.62 -5.97
N MET A 71 11.99 -9.11 -5.86
CA MET A 71 10.97 -9.68 -4.99
C MET A 71 10.33 -10.96 -5.53
N ILE A 72 10.24 -11.11 -6.86
CA ILE A 72 9.47 -12.21 -7.48
C ILE A 72 9.89 -13.58 -6.94
N PRO A 73 11.19 -13.92 -6.82
CA PRO A 73 11.61 -15.20 -6.25
C PRO A 73 11.20 -15.39 -4.79
N GLU A 74 11.22 -14.31 -4.00
CA GLU A 74 10.86 -14.36 -2.59
C GLU A 74 9.34 -14.54 -2.39
N MET A 75 8.52 -13.87 -3.21
CA MET A 75 7.06 -14.07 -3.23
C MET A 75 6.72 -15.52 -3.61
N ALA A 76 7.39 -16.07 -4.62
CA ALA A 76 7.22 -17.48 -5.01
C ALA A 76 7.60 -18.44 -3.86
N LYS A 77 8.63 -18.11 -3.08
CA LYS A 77 9.03 -18.89 -1.91
C LYS A 77 7.97 -18.83 -0.80
N ILE A 78 7.41 -17.66 -0.52
CA ILE A 78 6.35 -17.48 0.48
C ILE A 78 5.10 -18.26 0.05
N ALA A 79 4.68 -18.13 -1.21
CA ALA A 79 3.57 -18.90 -1.77
C ALA A 79 3.82 -20.42 -1.67
N GLY A 80 5.04 -20.88 -1.99
CA GLY A 80 5.41 -22.29 -1.83
C GLY A 80 5.34 -22.79 -0.38
N ASN A 81 5.70 -21.95 0.59
CA ASN A 81 5.56 -22.28 2.01
C ASN A 81 4.09 -22.35 2.43
N LEU A 82 3.25 -21.43 1.93
CA LEU A 82 1.81 -21.44 2.18
C LEU A 82 1.15 -22.71 1.65
N LEU A 83 1.50 -23.13 0.42
CA LEU A 83 0.99 -24.36 -0.18
C LEU A 83 1.36 -25.60 0.65
N LYS A 84 2.62 -25.69 1.10
CA LYS A 84 3.05 -26.77 2.00
C LYS A 84 2.27 -26.78 3.30
N TYR A 85 2.00 -25.60 3.87
CA TYR A 85 1.21 -25.49 5.10
C TYR A 85 -0.23 -25.93 4.88
N ILE A 86 -0.86 -25.51 3.77
CA ILE A 86 -2.21 -25.94 3.36
C ILE A 86 -2.27 -27.47 3.19
N ASP A 87 -1.25 -28.07 2.60
CA ASP A 87 -1.17 -29.52 2.43
C ASP A 87 -1.19 -30.30 3.75
N THR A 88 -0.73 -29.71 4.85
CA THR A 88 -0.83 -30.33 6.19
C THR A 88 -2.22 -30.27 6.82
N LYS A 89 -3.15 -29.50 6.22
CA LYS A 89 -4.48 -29.20 6.78
C LYS A 89 -5.65 -29.71 5.92
N ARG A 90 -5.37 -30.61 4.97
CA ARG A 90 -6.32 -31.11 3.95
C ARG A 90 -7.64 -31.69 4.51
N ASP A 91 -7.68 -32.08 5.77
CA ASP A 91 -8.88 -32.67 6.41
C ASP A 91 -9.86 -31.63 7.00
N LYS A 92 -9.56 -30.33 6.91
CA LYS A 92 -10.41 -29.26 7.45
C LYS A 92 -10.77 -28.23 6.36
N PRO A 93 -11.99 -27.67 6.40
CA PRO A 93 -12.31 -26.48 5.62
C PRO A 93 -11.30 -25.37 5.90
N ILE A 94 -10.86 -24.70 4.84
CA ILE A 94 -9.85 -23.64 4.89
C ILE A 94 -10.55 -22.29 4.69
N GLU A 95 -10.29 -21.34 5.58
CA GLU A 95 -10.74 -19.95 5.43
C GLU A 95 -9.74 -19.17 4.57
N VAL A 96 -10.03 -19.03 3.28
CA VAL A 96 -9.10 -18.41 2.30
C VAL A 96 -8.64 -17.01 2.72
N LYS A 97 -9.49 -16.24 3.40
CA LYS A 97 -9.20 -14.87 3.84
C LYS A 97 -7.97 -14.81 4.76
N GLU A 98 -7.87 -15.70 5.74
CA GLU A 98 -6.74 -15.72 6.68
C GLU A 98 -5.41 -16.00 5.96
N TYR A 99 -5.45 -16.88 4.97
CA TYR A 99 -4.25 -17.31 4.23
C TYR A 99 -3.80 -16.24 3.24
N ASP A 100 -4.74 -15.51 2.64
CA ASP A 100 -4.44 -14.35 1.78
C ASP A 100 -3.78 -13.24 2.60
N GLU A 101 -4.32 -12.93 3.79
CA GLU A 101 -3.73 -11.96 4.71
C GLU A 101 -2.30 -12.34 5.12
N ILE A 102 -2.03 -13.62 5.41
CA ILE A 102 -0.69 -14.12 5.72
C ILE A 102 0.26 -13.98 4.53
N LEU A 103 -0.21 -14.28 3.32
CA LEU A 103 0.58 -14.14 2.09
C LEU A 103 0.99 -12.68 1.88
N THR A 104 0.02 -11.77 1.84
CA THR A 104 0.25 -10.34 1.57
C THR A 104 1.11 -9.69 2.66
N THR A 105 0.91 -10.06 3.92
CA THR A 105 1.71 -9.55 5.04
C THR A 105 3.16 -10.02 4.95
N ASN A 106 3.38 -11.31 4.67
CA ASN A 106 4.74 -11.85 4.53
C ASN A 106 5.47 -11.26 3.33
N ASP A 107 4.79 -11.10 2.19
CA ASP A 107 5.37 -10.49 0.99
C ASP A 107 5.77 -9.03 1.27
N SER A 108 4.89 -8.26 1.93
CA SER A 108 5.15 -6.86 2.31
C SER A 108 6.32 -6.72 3.29
N CYS A 109 6.34 -7.54 4.35
CA CYS A 109 7.44 -7.56 5.32
C CYS A 109 8.78 -7.91 4.67
N ARG A 110 8.77 -8.85 3.72
CA ARG A 110 9.97 -9.30 3.03
C ARG A 110 10.46 -8.29 2.01
N PHE A 111 9.53 -7.59 1.35
CA PHE A 111 9.87 -6.43 0.54
C PHE A 111 10.61 -5.39 1.37
N LEU A 112 10.04 -4.98 2.51
CA LEU A 112 10.68 -3.98 3.38
C LEU A 112 12.04 -4.42 3.91
N ARG A 113 12.27 -5.71 4.17
CA ARG A 113 13.57 -6.22 4.63
C ARG A 113 14.67 -6.24 3.58
N LEU A 114 14.31 -6.17 2.29
CA LEU A 114 15.29 -6.09 1.21
C LEU A 114 15.80 -4.65 0.99
N TRP A 115 15.37 -3.69 1.83
CA TRP A 115 15.68 -2.26 1.74
C TRP A 115 16.10 -1.66 3.07
#